data_AF-A0A3M1G572-F1
#
_entry.id   AF-A0A3M1G572-F1
#
_cell.length_a   1.000
_cell.length_b   1.000
_cell.length_c   1.000
_cell.angle_alpha   90.00
_cell.angle_beta   90.00
_cell.angle_gamma   90.00
#
_symmetry.space_group_name_H-M   'P 1'
#
loop_
_entity.id
_entity.type
_entity.pdbx_description
1 polymer ?
#
loop_
_entity_poly.entity_id
_entity_poly.type
_entity_poly.pdbx_seq_one_letter_code
_entity_poly.pdbx_strand_id
1 'polypeptide(L)'
;MKNGLEIKRGSLLVYKIFDVADEIDLTVVEQKVKEATRIRPSKIPFSRAMQFKEPPLVLELKPFQYTSKDREIPCSVVGKLFDFGVCSICFIIPLDGLTFEELMDITISADRDLTLNHIAIEYTNSLMRTFLEAFLSPSLKETFFEDYIIVYLKDAQPWIEPD
;
A
#
# COMPACT_ATOMS: atom_id res chain seq x y z
N MET A 1 24.40 -16.69 -23.12
CA MET A 1 23.38 -16.93 -22.09
C MET A 1 23.05 -15.58 -21.47
N LYS A 2 21.82 -15.08 -21.66
CA LYS A 2 21.31 -13.97 -20.86
C LYS A 2 20.99 -14.57 -19.48
N ASN A 3 21.82 -14.30 -18.48
CA ASN A 3 21.50 -14.69 -17.11
C ASN A 3 20.41 -13.75 -16.63
N GLY A 4 19.15 -14.22 -16.64
CA GLY A 4 18.02 -13.46 -16.09
C GLY A 4 17.73 -13.85 -14.63
N LEU A 5 16.76 -13.18 -14.03
CA LEU A 5 16.19 -13.57 -12.73
C LEU A 5 14.69 -13.77 -12.92
N GLU A 6 14.17 -14.88 -12.43
CA GLU A 6 12.74 -15.18 -12.36
C GLU A 6 12.28 -15.06 -10.90
N ILE A 7 11.23 -14.29 -10.67
CA ILE A 7 10.64 -14.09 -9.35
C ILE A 7 9.67 -15.23 -9.08
N LYS A 8 9.98 -16.09 -8.11
CA LYS A 8 9.06 -17.15 -7.69
C LYS A 8 8.01 -16.66 -6.72
N ARG A 9 8.40 -15.72 -5.84
CA ARG A 9 7.47 -15.13 -4.90
C ARG A 9 7.85 -13.72 -4.52
N GLY A 10 6.96 -12.76 -4.77
CA GLY A 10 7.22 -11.36 -4.48
C GLY A 10 6.01 -10.45 -4.66
N SER A 11 6.14 -9.21 -4.20
CA SER A 11 5.10 -8.20 -4.37
C SER A 11 5.71 -6.81 -4.53
N LEU A 12 5.09 -6.00 -5.38
CA LEU A 12 5.31 -4.56 -5.44
C LEU A 12 4.33 -3.90 -4.49
N LEU A 13 4.85 -3.08 -3.57
CA LEU A 13 4.06 -2.32 -2.61
C LEU A 13 4.15 -0.84 -2.99
N VAL A 14 3.05 -0.29 -3.50
CA VAL A 14 2.97 1.13 -3.88
C VAL A 14 2.23 1.88 -2.78
N TYR A 15 2.92 2.76 -2.08
CA TYR A 15 2.36 3.53 -0.98
C TYR A 15 2.00 4.95 -1.42
N LYS A 16 0.86 5.43 -0.91
CA LYS A 16 0.42 6.82 -0.97
C LYS A 16 0.01 7.24 0.44
N ILE A 17 0.61 8.30 0.98
CA ILE A 17 0.45 8.73 2.37
C ILE A 17 -0.07 10.15 2.43
N PHE A 18 -1.23 10.32 3.06
CA PHE A 18 -1.96 11.58 3.12
C PHE A 18 -2.08 12.05 4.57
N ASP A 19 -1.83 13.34 4.80
CA ASP A 19 -2.36 14.05 5.95
C ASP A 19 -3.85 14.27 5.72
N VAL A 20 -4.68 13.80 6.66
CA VAL A 20 -6.15 13.74 6.51
C VAL A 20 -6.90 14.44 7.65
N ALA A 21 -6.24 14.69 8.78
CA ALA A 21 -6.81 15.27 9.99
C ALA A 21 -5.69 15.79 10.92
N ASP A 22 -6.06 16.54 11.97
CA ASP A 22 -5.13 16.83 13.08
C ASP A 22 -4.87 15.55 13.90
N GLU A 23 -5.93 14.80 14.18
CA GLU A 23 -5.90 13.52 14.91
C GLU A 23 -7.01 12.59 14.39
N ILE A 24 -6.82 11.28 14.55
CA ILE A 24 -7.84 10.26 14.27
C ILE A 24 -8.10 9.43 15.53
N ASP A 25 -9.35 9.41 15.99
CA ASP A 25 -9.79 8.48 17.03
C ASP A 25 -9.93 7.06 16.47
N LEU A 26 -8.85 6.29 16.59
CA LEU A 26 -8.80 4.91 16.11
C LEU A 26 -9.81 4.00 16.81
N THR A 27 -10.26 4.33 18.03
CA THR A 27 -11.25 3.53 18.78
C THR A 27 -12.61 3.61 18.13
N VAL A 28 -13.00 4.81 17.66
CA VAL A 28 -14.27 5.04 16.96
C VAL A 28 -14.29 4.29 15.63
N VAL A 29 -13.18 4.28 14.89
CA VAL A 29 -13.07 3.49 13.67
C VAL A 29 -13.18 1.98 13.96
N GLU A 30 -12.45 1.49 14.97
CA GLU A 30 -12.44 0.08 15.36
C GLU A 30 -13.83 -0.41 15.80
N GLN A 31 -14.61 0.40 16.50
CA GLN A 31 -16.00 0.06 16.89
C GLN A 31 -16.93 -0.10 15.68
N LYS A 32 -16.68 0.63 14.59
CA LYS A 32 -17.49 0.56 13.37
C LYS A 32 -17.07 -0.55 12.41
N VAL A 33 -15.87 -1.09 12.57
CA VAL A 33 -15.32 -2.12 11.68
C VAL A 33 -15.15 -3.43 12.43
N LYS A 34 -16.01 -4.40 12.12
CA LYS A 34 -16.02 -5.71 12.79
C LYS A 34 -14.72 -6.52 12.64
N GLU A 35 -13.94 -6.28 11.58
CA GLU A 35 -12.72 -7.01 11.23
C GLU A 35 -11.48 -6.11 11.11
N ALA A 36 -11.45 -4.97 11.81
CA ALA A 36 -10.24 -4.15 11.82
C ALA A 36 -9.13 -4.85 12.61
N THR A 37 -7.91 -4.86 12.04
CA THR A 37 -6.75 -5.47 12.70
C THR A 37 -5.76 -4.38 13.09
N ARG A 38 -5.36 -4.35 14.36
CA ARG A 38 -4.23 -3.50 14.80
C ARG A 38 -2.91 -4.20 14.52
N ILE A 39 -2.05 -3.58 13.71
CA ILE A 39 -0.69 -4.11 13.51
C ILE A 39 0.22 -3.52 14.57
N ARG A 40 0.62 -4.37 15.53
CA ARG A 40 1.72 -4.06 16.44
C ARG A 40 3.02 -4.41 15.73
N PRO A 41 3.95 -3.44 15.51
CA PRO A 41 5.29 -3.79 15.08
C PRO A 41 5.85 -4.83 16.04
N SER A 42 6.41 -5.91 15.52
CA SER A 42 7.16 -6.85 16.36
C SER A 42 8.25 -6.05 17.09
N LYS A 43 8.46 -6.33 18.38
CA LYS A 43 9.53 -5.73 19.20
C LYS A 43 10.90 -6.24 18.74
N ILE A 44 11.20 -6.16 17.45
CA ILE A 44 12.52 -6.43 16.92
C ILE A 44 13.35 -5.17 17.23
N PRO A 45 14.38 -5.26 18.07
CA PRO A 45 15.13 -4.09 18.59
C PRO A 45 15.89 -3.29 17.52
N PHE A 46 15.79 -3.67 16.25
CA PHE A 46 16.38 -3.00 15.11
C PHE A 46 15.50 -1.89 14.50
N SER A 47 14.20 -1.82 14.82
CA SER A 47 13.32 -0.72 14.36
C SER A 47 13.14 0.35 15.44
N ARG A 48 14.23 0.99 15.89
CA ARG A 48 14.14 2.16 16.80
C ARG A 48 13.61 3.43 16.11
N ALA A 49 13.30 3.37 14.82
CA ALA A 49 13.00 4.55 14.01
C ALA A 49 11.54 5.01 14.08
N MET A 50 10.59 4.18 14.53
CA MET A 50 9.18 4.56 14.59
C MET A 50 8.56 4.09 15.92
N GLN A 51 8.27 5.04 16.80
CA GLN A 51 7.53 4.80 18.04
C GLN A 51 6.12 5.35 17.87
N PHE A 52 5.14 4.46 17.71
CA PHE A 52 3.72 4.82 17.73
C PHE A 52 3.20 4.74 19.16
N LYS A 53 2.45 5.74 19.59
CA LYS A 53 1.76 5.71 20.89
C LYS A 53 0.62 4.70 20.83
N GLU A 54 -0.21 4.79 19.79
CA GLU A 54 -1.23 3.80 19.44
C GLU A 54 -0.86 3.06 18.14
N PRO A 55 -0.88 1.71 18.10
CA PRO A 55 -0.63 0.98 16.87
C PRO A 55 -1.65 1.37 15.78
N PRO A 56 -1.22 1.56 14.52
CA PRO A 56 -2.11 1.95 13.45
C PRO A 56 -3.19 0.89 13.22
N LEU A 57 -4.38 1.36 12.84
CA LEU A 57 -5.50 0.52 12.46
C LEU A 57 -5.38 0.14 10.99
N VAL A 58 -5.48 -1.15 10.68
CA VAL A 58 -5.34 -1.67 9.31
C VAL A 58 -6.69 -2.17 8.80
N LEU A 59 -7.01 -1.74 7.58
CA LEU A 59 -8.26 -2.00 6.90
C LEU A 59 -7.96 -2.66 5.56
N GLU A 60 -8.51 -3.85 5.34
CA GLU A 60 -8.55 -4.44 4.00
C GLU A 60 -9.60 -3.71 3.17
N LEU A 61 -9.18 -3.11 2.06
CA LEU A 61 -10.05 -2.35 1.17
C LEU A 61 -10.40 -3.20 -0.05
N LYS A 62 -11.48 -2.83 -0.73
CA LYS A 62 -11.96 -3.55 -1.92
C LYS A 62 -10.84 -3.66 -2.96
N PRO A 63 -10.44 -4.87 -3.42
CA PRO A 63 -9.41 -5.03 -4.44
C PRO A 63 -9.91 -4.63 -5.84
N PHE A 64 -8.99 -4.41 -6.77
CA PHE A 64 -9.29 -4.10 -8.17
C PHE A 64 -8.29 -4.75 -9.13
N GLN A 65 -8.54 -4.67 -10.44
CA GLN A 65 -7.59 -5.11 -11.47
C GLN A 65 -6.75 -3.93 -11.93
N TYR A 66 -5.43 -4.06 -11.81
CA TYR A 66 -4.47 -3.07 -12.24
C TYR A 66 -3.98 -3.41 -13.64
N THR A 67 -4.22 -2.51 -14.59
CA THR A 67 -3.74 -2.67 -15.96
C THR A 67 -2.33 -2.09 -16.09
N SER A 68 -1.34 -2.93 -16.38
CA SER A 68 0.02 -2.49 -16.73
C SER A 68 0.37 -2.97 -18.12
N LYS A 69 0.63 -2.03 -19.05
CA LYS A 69 0.70 -2.31 -20.49
C LYS A 69 -0.59 -2.99 -20.96
N ASP A 70 -0.51 -4.27 -21.37
CA ASP A 70 -1.65 -5.07 -21.84
C ASP A 70 -2.01 -6.21 -20.86
N ARG A 71 -1.55 -6.12 -19.61
CA ARG A 71 -1.78 -7.15 -18.59
C ARG A 71 -2.68 -6.63 -17.48
N GLU A 72 -3.74 -7.37 -17.22
CA GLU A 72 -4.57 -7.24 -16.02
C GLU A 72 -3.92 -8.00 -14.86
N ILE A 73 -3.63 -7.30 -13.77
CA ILE A 73 -2.96 -7.85 -12.59
C ILE A 73 -3.86 -7.63 -11.36
N PRO A 74 -4.19 -8.67 -10.57
CA PRO A 74 -4.98 -8.46 -9.37
C PRO A 74 -4.22 -7.60 -8.37
N CYS A 75 -4.85 -6.52 -7.92
CA CYS A 75 -4.29 -5.57 -6.97
C CYS A 75 -5.09 -5.61 -5.66
N SER A 76 -4.44 -6.04 -4.58
CA SER A 76 -5.00 -5.91 -3.23
C SER A 76 -4.73 -4.52 -2.67
N VAL A 77 -5.64 -4.00 -1.86
CA VAL A 77 -5.54 -2.65 -1.31
C VAL A 77 -5.65 -2.69 0.20
N VAL A 78 -4.69 -2.07 0.88
CA VAL A 78 -4.66 -1.97 2.34
C VAL A 78 -4.61 -0.51 2.75
N GLY A 79 -5.57 -0.09 3.56
CA GLY A 79 -5.56 1.21 4.23
C GLY A 79 -4.96 1.10 5.63
N LYS A 80 -4.19 2.10 6.06
CA LYS A 80 -3.80 2.25 7.46
C LYS A 80 -4.14 3.65 7.96
N LEU A 81 -4.74 3.72 9.13
CA LEU A 81 -5.01 4.97 9.84
C LEU A 81 -4.10 5.09 11.04
N PHE A 82 -3.54 6.27 11.22
CA PHE A 82 -2.63 6.63 12.30
C PHE A 82 -3.30 7.67 13.21
N ASP A 83 -3.10 7.56 14.52
CA ASP A 83 -3.73 8.44 15.51
C ASP A 83 -3.37 9.91 15.33
N PHE A 84 -2.19 10.21 14.80
CA PHE A 84 -1.71 11.56 14.49
C PHE A 84 -2.18 12.13 13.14
N GLY A 85 -3.33 11.69 12.63
CA GLY A 85 -3.96 12.38 11.50
C GLY A 85 -3.53 11.93 10.10
N VAL A 86 -2.87 10.77 9.98
CA VAL A 86 -2.34 10.25 8.71
C VAL A 86 -3.12 9.04 8.23
N CYS A 87 -3.31 8.94 6.90
CA CYS A 87 -3.84 7.78 6.21
C CYS A 87 -2.85 7.30 5.14
N SER A 88 -2.51 6.00 5.13
CA SER A 88 -1.74 5.39 4.04
C SER A 88 -2.60 4.41 3.25
N ILE A 89 -2.56 4.52 1.92
CA ILE A 89 -3.08 3.50 0.99
C ILE A 89 -1.89 2.73 0.42
N CYS A 90 -1.93 1.40 0.52
CA CYS A 90 -0.94 0.50 -0.06
C CYS A 90 -1.60 -0.38 -1.11
N PHE A 91 -1.14 -0.26 -2.36
CA PHE A 91 -1.45 -1.18 -3.43
C PHE A 91 -0.44 -2.32 -3.44
N ILE A 92 -0.93 -3.55 -3.40
CA ILE A 92 -0.12 -4.77 -3.37
C ILE A 92 -0.33 -5.50 -4.69
N ILE A 93 0.69 -5.46 -5.54
CA ILE A 93 0.69 -6.07 -6.87
C ILE A 93 1.60 -7.31 -6.82
N PRO A 94 1.08 -8.53 -7.10
CA PRO A 94 1.90 -9.74 -7.10
C PRO A 94 2.92 -9.72 -8.24
N LEU A 95 4.11 -10.26 -7.95
CA LEU A 95 5.23 -10.34 -8.89
C LEU A 95 5.61 -11.78 -9.24
N ASP A 96 4.80 -12.75 -8.81
CA ASP A 96 5.06 -14.18 -9.01
C ASP A 96 5.07 -14.55 -10.49
N GLY A 97 6.10 -15.29 -10.91
CA GLY A 97 6.30 -15.73 -12.28
C GLY A 97 6.84 -14.67 -13.24
N LEU A 98 7.22 -13.49 -12.74
CA LEU A 98 7.80 -12.43 -13.57
C LEU A 98 9.30 -12.58 -13.72
N THR A 99 9.81 -12.22 -14.90
CA THR A 99 11.22 -11.94 -15.11
C THR A 99 11.62 -10.60 -14.49
N PHE A 100 12.93 -10.39 -14.31
CA PHE A 100 13.47 -9.11 -13.85
C PHE A 100 13.11 -7.93 -14.78
N GLU A 101 13.05 -8.16 -16.09
CA GLU A 101 12.67 -7.12 -17.04
C GLU A 101 11.20 -6.70 -16.86
N GLU A 102 10.31 -7.67 -16.70
CA GLU A 102 8.88 -7.41 -16.42
C GLU A 102 8.66 -6.76 -15.04
N LEU A 103 9.45 -7.13 -14.03
CA LEU A 103 9.48 -6.44 -12.73
C LEU A 103 9.79 -4.94 -12.92
N MET A 104 10.87 -4.64 -13.66
CA MET A 104 11.31 -3.26 -13.87
C MET A 104 10.24 -2.47 -14.63
N ASP A 105 9.63 -3.08 -15.64
CA ASP A 105 8.53 -2.50 -16.40
C ASP A 105 7.34 -2.13 -15.50
N ILE A 106 6.85 -3.08 -14.70
CA ILE A 106 5.72 -2.84 -13.80
C ILE A 106 6.06 -1.79 -12.75
N THR A 107 7.29 -1.81 -12.22
CA THR A 107 7.75 -0.81 -11.24
C THR A 107 7.72 0.60 -11.82
N ILE A 108 8.25 0.78 -13.04
CA ILE A 108 8.26 2.07 -13.74
C ILE A 108 6.84 2.51 -14.11
N SER A 109 5.99 1.57 -14.55
CA SER A 109 4.58 1.85 -14.85
C SER A 109 3.84 2.33 -13.60
N ALA A 110 3.96 1.62 -12.49
CA ALA A 110 3.31 1.98 -11.23
C ALA A 110 3.78 3.33 -10.65
N ASP A 111 5.08 3.64 -10.79
CA ASP A 111 5.66 4.93 -10.36
C ASP A 111 5.07 6.12 -11.13
N ARG A 112 4.80 5.94 -12.43
CA ARG A 112 4.32 7.00 -13.32
C ARG A 112 2.81 7.04 -13.47
N ASP A 113 2.09 6.09 -12.87
CA ASP A 113 0.65 5.95 -13.07
C ASP A 113 -0.15 6.90 -12.17
N LEU A 114 -0.64 7.99 -12.77
CA LEU A 114 -1.53 8.94 -12.11
C LEU A 114 -2.88 8.31 -11.72
N THR A 115 -3.28 7.20 -12.34
CA THR A 115 -4.52 6.48 -12.00
C THR A 115 -4.45 5.95 -10.58
N LEU A 116 -3.30 5.41 -10.15
CA LEU A 116 -3.11 4.94 -8.78
C LEU A 116 -3.21 6.10 -7.76
N ASN A 117 -2.80 7.31 -8.13
CA ASN A 117 -2.97 8.49 -7.29
C ASN A 117 -4.46 8.82 -7.12
N HIS A 118 -5.22 8.86 -8.21
CA HIS A 118 -6.66 9.13 -8.15
C HIS A 118 -7.40 8.06 -7.33
N ILE A 119 -7.10 6.79 -7.56
CA ILE A 119 -7.69 5.68 -6.80
C ILE A 119 -7.34 5.79 -5.30
N ALA A 120 -6.11 6.16 -4.95
CA ALA A 120 -5.72 6.34 -3.55
C ALA A 120 -6.49 7.50 -2.88
N ILE A 121 -6.70 8.60 -3.60
CA ILE A 121 -7.53 9.73 -3.14
C ILE A 121 -8.99 9.27 -2.93
N GLU A 122 -9.54 8.46 -3.85
CA GLU A 122 -10.90 7.91 -3.72
C GLU A 122 -11.05 7.02 -2.48
N TYR A 123 -10.11 6.09 -2.26
CA TYR A 123 -10.11 5.27 -1.04
C TYR A 123 -10.01 6.13 0.22
N THR A 124 -9.12 7.12 0.23
CA THR A 124 -8.92 8.01 1.39
C THR A 124 -10.19 8.83 1.68
N ASN A 125 -10.78 9.44 0.66
CA ASN A 125 -12.05 10.17 0.77
C ASN A 125 -13.19 9.26 1.25
N SER A 126 -13.25 8.02 0.76
CA SER A 126 -14.25 7.04 1.20
C SER A 126 -14.10 6.69 2.68
N LEU A 127 -12.87 6.47 3.15
CA LEU A 127 -12.56 6.23 4.56
C LEU A 127 -12.96 7.43 5.43
N MET A 128 -12.56 8.65 5.04
CA MET A 128 -12.91 9.87 5.75
C MET A 128 -14.43 10.07 5.85
N ARG A 129 -15.17 9.82 4.77
CA ARG A 129 -16.65 9.92 4.78
C ARG A 129 -17.29 8.86 5.67
N THR A 130 -16.79 7.63 5.62
CA THR A 130 -17.31 6.50 6.39
C THR A 130 -17.14 6.71 7.89
N PHE A 131 -16.01 7.31 8.29
CA PHE A 131 -15.61 7.47 9.69
C PHE A 131 -15.50 8.94 10.10
N LEU A 132 -16.29 9.84 9.51
CA LEU A 132 -16.14 11.29 9.68
C LEU A 132 -15.99 11.75 11.14
N GLU A 133 -16.77 11.17 12.04
CA GLU A 133 -16.76 11.46 13.49
C GLU A 133 -15.44 11.10 14.21
N ALA A 134 -14.60 10.24 13.61
CA ALA A 134 -13.30 9.88 14.14
C ALA A 134 -12.19 10.86 13.74
N PHE A 135 -12.41 11.72 12.74
CA PHE A 135 -11.38 12.61 12.20
C PHE A 135 -11.54 14.00 12.81
N LEU A 136 -10.53 14.45 13.55
CA LEU A 136 -10.50 15.79 14.13
C LEU A 136 -9.96 16.79 13.11
N SER A 137 -10.71 17.87 12.82
CA SER A 137 -10.34 18.86 11.80
C SER A 137 -9.99 18.22 10.43
N PRO A 138 -10.89 17.42 9.82
CA PRO A 138 -10.56 16.67 8.61
C PRO A 138 -10.18 17.60 7.46
N SER A 139 -9.05 17.33 6.83
CA SER A 139 -8.61 18.04 5.63
C SER A 139 -7.73 17.13 4.78
N LEU A 140 -8.05 16.98 3.50
CA LEU A 140 -7.24 16.22 2.56
C LEU A 140 -6.67 17.17 1.52
N LYS A 141 -5.34 17.22 1.41
CA LYS A 141 -4.65 17.93 0.33
C LYS A 141 -4.34 16.95 -0.79
N GLU A 142 -5.24 16.82 -1.76
CA GLU A 142 -5.15 15.82 -2.83
C GLU A 142 -3.89 15.92 -3.69
N THR A 143 -3.23 17.09 -3.71
CA THR A 143 -1.99 17.34 -4.47
C THR A 143 -0.72 17.30 -3.63
N PHE A 144 -0.82 17.06 -2.32
CA PHE A 144 0.32 17.02 -1.41
C PHE A 144 0.26 15.76 -0.55
N PHE A 145 1.01 14.75 -0.98
CA PHE A 145 1.14 13.46 -0.32
C PHE A 145 2.55 12.92 -0.53
N GLU A 146 2.98 12.04 0.36
CA GLU A 146 4.22 11.29 0.18
C GLU A 146 3.93 9.97 -0.53
N ASP A 147 4.84 9.53 -1.38
CA ASP A 147 4.75 8.24 -2.03
C ASP A 147 6.10 7.52 -2.12
N TYR A 148 6.04 6.20 -2.15
CA TYR A 148 7.20 5.35 -2.36
C TYR A 148 6.77 3.97 -2.81
N ILE A 149 7.70 3.28 -3.46
CA ILE A 149 7.52 1.92 -3.94
C ILE A 149 8.53 1.01 -3.26
N ILE A 150 8.06 -0.13 -2.76
CA ILE A 150 8.91 -1.19 -2.22
C ILE A 150 8.73 -2.43 -3.07
N VAL A 151 9.84 -2.92 -3.64
CA VAL A 151 9.90 -4.26 -4.22
C VAL A 151 10.26 -5.23 -3.10
N TYR A 152 9.34 -6.15 -2.78
CA TYR A 152 9.54 -7.15 -1.74
C TYR A 152 9.61 -8.55 -2.35
N LEU A 153 10.82 -9.11 -2.45
CA LEU A 153 11.06 -10.46 -2.96
C LEU A 153 11.23 -11.43 -1.80
N LYS A 154 10.48 -12.53 -1.84
CA LYS A 154 10.59 -13.64 -0.89
C LYS A 154 11.37 -14.81 -1.47
N ASP A 155 11.30 -15.01 -2.78
CA ASP A 155 12.00 -16.07 -3.49
C ASP A 155 12.22 -15.68 -4.97
N ALA A 156 13.41 -15.97 -5.48
CA ALA A 156 13.82 -15.69 -6.86
C ALA A 156 14.93 -16.66 -7.28
N GLN A 157 14.94 -17.03 -8.56
CA GLN A 157 15.90 -17.99 -9.11
C GLN A 157 16.54 -17.46 -10.40
N PRO A 158 17.72 -17.98 -10.79
CA PRO A 158 18.27 -17.70 -12.12
C PRO A 158 17.26 -18.11 -13.20
N TRP A 159 16.99 -17.20 -14.12
CA TRP A 159 16.21 -17.49 -15.32
C TRP A 159 17.11 -18.08 -16.38
N ILE A 160 16.76 -19.27 -16.86
CA ILE A 160 17.41 -19.97 -17.96
C ILE A 160 16.38 -20.01 -19.09
N GLU A 161 16.70 -19.35 -20.20
CA GLU A 161 15.85 -19.30 -21.40
C GLU A 161 15.58 -20.74 -21.90
N PRO A 162 14.32 -21.15 -22.14
CA PRO A 162 14.01 -22.47 -22.69
C PRO A 162 14.57 -22.60 -24.10
N ASP A 163 15.14 -23.77 -24.43
CA ASP A 163 15.64 -24.13 -25.77
C ASP A 163 14.55 -24.13 -26.85
#